data_AF-A0A7X8ZUU3-F1
#
_entry.id   AF-A0A7X8ZUU3-F1
#
_cell.length_a   1.000
_cell.length_b   1.000
_cell.length_c   1.000
_cell.angle_alpha   90.00
_cell.angle_beta   90.00
_cell.angle_gamma   90.00
#
_symmetry.space_group_name_H-M   'P 1'
#
loop_
_entity.id
_entity.type
_entity.pdbx_description
1 polymer ?
#
loop_
_entity_poly.entity_id
_entity_poly.type
_entity_poly.pdbx_seq_one_letter_code
_entity_poly.pdbx_strand_id
1 'polypeptide(L)'
;MIECYAFVRYNGPVLTLTPFLREGHDLLGDQAVMYTGGMLNAQQKDQATFALFSQIDFAVDRWIQDKRYVPRLLFSALAFMLSYLFFSLVVRDPLPMIDELLISGALAIFVWVSLARRDTRSILAQENRQRLKMVGGKRTEQIREDLFSIDEHLDATAKTDAKELARQIVEGTLPKWAVAIEASERILIRTLLDRYLAVYEKPTFRWIRRLDRSGKNLATKLYIQGSEGSVDLSLLALRCALKRSEE
;
A
#
# COMPACT_ATOMS: atom_id res chain seq x y z
N MET A 1 -15.05 -14.07 1.71
CA MET A 1 -14.19 -14.17 2.91
C MET A 1 -13.01 -13.23 2.71
N ILE A 2 -12.57 -12.53 3.75
CA ILE A 2 -11.44 -11.59 3.69
C ILE A 2 -10.19 -12.34 4.18
N GLU A 3 -9.30 -12.69 3.26
CA GLU A 3 -8.08 -13.44 3.55
C GLU A 3 -6.94 -12.47 3.84
N CYS A 4 -6.41 -12.50 5.06
CA CYS A 4 -5.28 -11.71 5.50
C CYS A 4 -4.10 -12.64 5.78
N TYR A 5 -2.88 -12.18 5.52
CA TYR A 5 -1.66 -12.93 5.81
C TYR A 5 -0.81 -12.11 6.77
N ALA A 6 -0.24 -12.76 7.79
CA ALA A 6 0.73 -12.13 8.68
C ALA A 6 2.00 -12.98 8.74
N PHE A 7 3.13 -12.33 8.47
CA PHE A 7 4.46 -12.94 8.42
C PHE A 7 5.36 -12.29 9.46
N VAL A 8 6.09 -13.14 10.21
CA VAL A 8 7.04 -12.69 11.21
C VAL A 8 8.36 -12.36 10.52
N ARG A 9 9.02 -11.30 10.98
CA ARG A 9 10.28 -10.83 10.40
C ARG A 9 11.32 -10.64 11.49
N TYR A 10 12.53 -11.11 11.25
CA TYR A 10 13.67 -10.89 12.13
C TYR A 10 14.03 -9.40 12.29
N ASN A 11 14.11 -8.65 11.18
CA ASN A 11 14.56 -7.25 11.14
C ASN A 11 13.44 -6.25 10.81
N GLY A 12 12.23 -6.45 11.32
CA GLY A 12 11.13 -5.51 11.06
C GLY A 12 9.83 -5.83 11.80
N PRO A 13 8.82 -4.93 11.70
CA PRO A 13 7.49 -5.21 12.22
C PRO A 13 6.85 -6.37 11.45
N VAL A 14 5.84 -7.00 12.06
CA VAL A 14 5.06 -8.08 11.43
C VAL A 14 4.47 -7.58 10.10
N LEU A 15 4.80 -8.26 9.01
CA LEU A 15 4.29 -7.94 7.70
C LEU A 15 2.85 -8.43 7.61
N THR A 16 1.90 -7.49 7.56
CA THR A 16 0.47 -7.81 7.44
C THR A 16 0.01 -7.45 6.03
N LEU A 17 -0.33 -8.47 5.24
CA LEU A 17 -0.86 -8.33 3.88
C LEU A 17 -2.37 -8.52 3.91
N THR A 18 -3.11 -7.54 3.38
CA THR A 18 -4.57 -7.58 3.38
C THR A 18 -5.14 -7.08 2.05
N PRO A 19 -6.34 -7.54 1.67
CA PRO A 19 -7.01 -7.09 0.46
C PRO A 19 -7.52 -5.65 0.56
N PHE A 20 -7.50 -5.02 1.75
CA PHE A 20 -7.94 -3.65 1.97
C PHE A 20 -7.10 -2.63 1.19
N LEU A 21 -5.88 -2.98 0.81
CA LEU A 21 -5.03 -2.14 -0.04
C LEU A 21 -5.43 -2.13 -1.53
N ARG A 22 -6.53 -2.80 -1.90
CA ARG A 22 -7.07 -2.80 -3.28
C ARG A 22 -7.94 -1.57 -3.54
N GLU A 23 -7.70 -0.90 -4.66
CA GLU A 23 -8.55 0.21 -5.11
C GLU A 23 -9.94 -0.29 -5.53
N GLY A 24 -10.99 0.46 -5.17
CA GLY A 24 -12.33 0.35 -5.75
C GLY A 24 -13.15 -0.89 -5.40
N HIS A 25 -12.71 -1.76 -4.47
CA HIS A 25 -13.55 -2.88 -4.07
C HIS A 25 -14.63 -2.45 -3.08
N ASP A 26 -15.87 -2.88 -3.33
CA ASP A 26 -16.84 -2.97 -2.28
C ASP A 26 -16.26 -3.87 -1.19
N LEU A 27 -16.11 -3.30 0.02
CA LEU A 27 -15.53 -3.91 1.21
C LEU A 27 -16.51 -4.94 1.80
N LEU A 28 -16.98 -5.84 0.95
CA LEU A 28 -18.01 -6.84 1.19
C LEU A 28 -17.33 -8.15 1.59
N GLY A 29 -17.10 -8.27 2.88
CA GLY A 29 -16.83 -9.54 3.51
C GLY A 29 -17.23 -9.45 4.97
N ASP A 30 -18.04 -10.40 5.42
CA ASP A 30 -18.54 -10.43 6.79
C ASP A 30 -17.67 -11.29 7.72
N GLN A 31 -16.67 -11.97 7.15
CA GLN A 31 -15.71 -12.80 7.87
C GLN A 31 -14.30 -12.53 7.37
N ALA A 32 -13.38 -12.30 8.32
CA ALA A 32 -11.95 -12.18 8.08
C ALA A 32 -11.21 -13.37 8.68
N VAL A 33 -10.28 -13.93 7.93
CA VAL A 33 -9.36 -14.98 8.38
C VAL A 33 -7.95 -14.45 8.26
N MET A 34 -7.14 -14.66 9.30
CA MET A 34 -5.72 -14.32 9.30
C MET A 34 -4.91 -15.60 9.28
N TYR A 35 -4.18 -15.79 8.18
CA TYR A 35 -3.26 -16.91 7.99
C TYR A 35 -1.87 -16.54 8.49
N THR A 36 -1.26 -17.42 9.27
CA THR A 36 0.08 -17.25 9.83
C THR A 36 0.90 -18.53 9.64
N GLY A 37 2.22 -18.39 9.43
CA GLY A 37 3.13 -19.54 9.35
C GLY A 37 3.38 -20.22 10.70
N GLY A 38 3.29 -19.46 11.79
CA GLY A 38 3.43 -19.95 13.16
C GLY A 38 2.54 -19.24 14.16
N MET A 39 2.70 -19.58 15.45
CA MET A 39 2.04 -18.88 16.54
C MET A 39 2.63 -17.49 16.74
N LEU A 40 1.78 -16.47 16.69
CA LEU A 40 2.18 -15.09 16.99
C LEU A 40 2.17 -14.85 18.51
N ASN A 41 3.22 -14.20 19.01
CA ASN A 41 3.27 -13.69 20.37
C ASN A 41 2.27 -12.53 20.57
N ALA A 42 1.90 -12.22 21.81
CA ALA A 42 0.94 -11.15 22.11
C ALA A 42 1.29 -9.82 21.42
N GLN A 43 2.56 -9.40 21.50
CA GLN A 43 3.05 -8.20 20.82
C GLN A 43 2.90 -8.25 19.30
N GLN A 44 3.16 -9.40 18.68
CA GLN A 44 3.05 -9.59 17.23
C GLN A 44 1.58 -9.57 16.78
N LYS A 45 0.67 -10.12 17.61
CA LYS A 45 -0.78 -10.03 17.38
C LYS A 45 -1.26 -8.59 17.44
N ASP A 46 -0.77 -7.81 18.41
CA ASP A 46 -1.11 -6.39 18.53
C ASP A 46 -0.60 -5.60 17.32
N GLN A 47 0.64 -5.84 16.88
CA GLN A 47 1.20 -5.24 15.67
C GLN A 47 0.37 -5.59 14.41
N ALA A 48 0.01 -6.85 14.23
CA ALA A 48 -0.82 -7.29 13.11
C ALA A 48 -2.23 -6.67 13.15
N THR A 49 -2.80 -6.50 14.35
CA THR A 49 -4.10 -5.82 14.55
C THR A 49 -4.02 -4.34 14.22
N PHE A 50 -2.99 -3.66 14.70
CA PHE A 50 -2.75 -2.26 14.41
C PHE A 50 -2.53 -2.03 12.91
N ALA A 51 -1.71 -2.86 12.27
CA ALA A 51 -1.47 -2.82 10.83
C ALA A 51 -2.76 -3.02 10.02
N LEU A 52 -3.57 -4.02 10.40
CA LEU A 52 -4.88 -4.27 9.78
C LEU A 52 -5.80 -3.05 9.89
N PHE A 53 -5.91 -2.45 11.07
CA PHE A 53 -6.76 -1.27 11.28
C PHE A 53 -6.28 -0.04 10.52
N SER A 54 -4.97 0.17 10.44
CA SER A 54 -4.37 1.22 9.62
C SER A 54 -4.69 1.03 8.13
N GLN A 55 -4.60 -0.22 7.64
CA GLN A 55 -4.94 -0.54 6.25
C GLN A 55 -6.43 -0.38 5.96
N ILE A 56 -7.31 -0.71 6.91
CA ILE A 56 -8.75 -0.44 6.81
C ILE A 56 -9.02 1.07 6.75
N ASP A 57 -8.38 1.86 7.61
CA ASP A 57 -8.55 3.32 7.62
C ASP A 57 -8.14 3.93 6.27
N PHE A 58 -6.99 3.49 5.74
CA PHE A 58 -6.52 3.89 4.41
C PHE A 58 -7.50 3.50 3.29
N ALA A 59 -8.00 2.26 3.32
CA ALA A 59 -8.94 1.75 2.32
C ALA A 59 -10.26 2.54 2.30
N VAL A 60 -10.82 2.82 3.48
CA VAL A 60 -12.07 3.58 3.63
C VAL A 60 -11.88 5.02 3.17
N ASP A 61 -10.74 5.65 3.50
CA ASP A 61 -10.43 7.01 3.07
C ASP A 61 -10.28 7.10 1.54
N ARG A 62 -9.69 6.09 0.90
CA ARG A 62 -9.59 6.03 -0.57
C ARG A 62 -10.97 5.80 -1.21
N TRP A 63 -11.74 4.86 -0.68
CA TRP A 63 -13.08 4.54 -1.18
C TRP A 63 -14.03 5.75 -1.12
N ILE A 64 -14.03 6.51 -0.01
CA ILE A 64 -14.89 7.70 0.10
C ILE A 64 -14.43 8.82 -0.84
N GLN A 65 -13.11 8.96 -1.03
CA GLN A 65 -12.55 9.94 -1.97
C GLN A 65 -12.92 9.62 -3.41
N ASP A 66 -12.95 8.34 -3.79
CA ASP A 66 -13.34 7.89 -5.12
C ASP A 66 -14.86 8.05 -5.31
N LYS A 67 -15.67 7.63 -4.33
CA LYS A 67 -17.14 7.75 -4.37
C LYS A 67 -17.61 9.21 -4.50
N ARG A 68 -16.92 10.15 -3.85
CA ARG A 68 -17.25 11.58 -3.89
C ARG A 68 -16.41 12.39 -4.89
N TYR A 69 -15.63 11.72 -5.73
CA TYR A 69 -14.78 12.39 -6.71
C TYR A 69 -15.59 13.27 -7.67
N VAL A 70 -16.60 12.71 -8.33
CA VAL A 70 -17.42 13.42 -9.33
C VAL A 70 -18.16 14.62 -8.72
N PRO A 71 -18.94 14.49 -7.63
CA PRO A 71 -19.61 15.66 -7.06
C PRO A 71 -18.62 16.73 -6.59
N ARG A 72 -17.49 16.33 -5.99
CA ARG A 72 -16.44 17.27 -5.57
C ARG A 72 -15.84 18.03 -6.77
N LEU A 73 -15.59 17.34 -7.88
CA LEU A 73 -15.10 17.96 -9.11
C LEU A 73 -16.09 19.01 -9.65
N LEU A 74 -17.38 18.69 -9.66
CA LEU A 74 -18.42 19.63 -10.10
C LEU A 74 -18.48 20.88 -9.24
N PHE A 75 -18.42 20.74 -7.90
CA PHE A 75 -18.41 21.89 -7.01
C PHE A 75 -17.15 22.75 -7.17
N SER A 76 -15.98 22.14 -7.33
CA SER A 76 -14.73 22.87 -7.60
C SER A 76 -14.76 23.60 -8.93
N ALA A 77 -15.28 22.97 -9.99
CA ALA A 77 -15.44 23.59 -11.30
C ALA A 77 -16.46 24.74 -11.27
N LEU A 78 -17.56 24.59 -10.54
CA LEU A 78 -18.54 25.65 -10.34
C LEU A 78 -17.95 26.83 -9.57
N ALA A 79 -17.21 26.57 -8.49
CA ALA A 79 -16.54 27.62 -7.72
C ALA A 79 -15.49 28.37 -8.56
N PHE A 80 -14.73 27.65 -9.38
CA PHE A 80 -13.82 28.24 -10.36
C PHE A 80 -14.57 29.17 -11.31
N MET A 81 -15.63 28.66 -11.96
CA MET A 81 -16.41 29.41 -12.95
C MET A 81 -17.02 30.67 -12.35
N LEU A 82 -17.65 30.57 -11.17
CA LEU A 82 -18.29 31.70 -10.50
C LEU A 82 -17.26 32.74 -10.05
N SER A 83 -16.13 32.31 -9.47
CA SER A 83 -15.08 33.24 -9.06
C SER A 83 -14.43 33.93 -10.25
N TYR A 84 -14.12 33.19 -11.32
CA TYR A 84 -13.58 33.75 -12.55
C TYR A 84 -14.52 34.78 -13.17
N LEU A 85 -15.80 34.46 -13.34
CA LEU A 85 -16.78 35.39 -13.89
C LEU A 85 -16.97 36.62 -12.99
N PHE A 86 -16.96 36.43 -11.67
CA PHE A 86 -17.04 37.55 -10.72
C PHE A 86 -15.86 38.50 -10.88
N PHE A 87 -14.62 37.99 -10.88
CA PHE A 87 -13.44 38.84 -11.04
C PHE A 87 -13.42 39.52 -12.42
N SER A 88 -13.73 38.78 -13.48
CA SER A 88 -13.75 39.29 -14.85
C SER A 88 -14.82 40.37 -15.11
N LEU A 89 -15.99 40.30 -14.44
CA LEU A 89 -17.09 41.25 -14.65
C LEU A 89 -17.08 42.43 -13.67
N VAL A 90 -16.73 42.19 -12.40
CA VAL A 90 -16.85 43.15 -11.31
C VAL A 90 -15.57 43.97 -11.13
N VAL A 91 -14.40 43.33 -11.27
CA VAL A 91 -13.11 44.00 -11.15
C VAL A 91 -12.72 44.51 -12.54
N ARG A 92 -13.25 45.68 -12.90
CA ARG A 92 -13.00 46.34 -14.20
C ARG A 92 -11.64 47.03 -14.31
N ASP A 93 -10.81 46.93 -13.29
CA ASP A 93 -9.42 47.39 -13.37
C ASP A 93 -8.63 46.40 -14.22
N PRO A 94 -7.71 46.85 -15.10
CA PRO A 94 -6.93 45.97 -15.97
C PRO A 94 -5.87 45.21 -15.17
N LEU A 95 -6.31 44.30 -14.30
CA LEU A 95 -5.45 43.23 -13.83
C LEU A 95 -5.19 42.32 -15.05
N PRO A 96 -3.95 41.87 -15.26
CA PRO A 96 -3.67 40.91 -16.32
C PRO A 96 -4.54 39.67 -16.07
N MET A 97 -5.20 39.14 -17.12
CA MET A 97 -6.10 37.97 -17.04
C MET A 97 -5.50 36.76 -16.30
N ILE A 98 -4.16 36.72 -16.20
CA ILE A 98 -3.40 35.73 -15.46
C ILE A 98 -3.73 35.76 -13.97
N ASP A 99 -3.89 36.94 -13.35
CA ASP A 99 -4.13 37.08 -11.91
C ASP A 99 -5.52 36.55 -11.53
N GLU A 100 -6.53 36.82 -12.34
CA GLU A 100 -7.89 36.30 -12.17
C GLU A 100 -7.94 34.77 -12.27
N LEU A 101 -7.20 34.21 -13.23
CA LEU A 101 -7.08 32.77 -13.43
C LEU A 101 -6.38 32.11 -12.23
N LEU A 102 -5.33 32.73 -11.71
CA LEU A 102 -4.60 32.24 -10.54
C LEU A 102 -5.48 32.26 -9.27
N ILE A 103 -6.21 33.35 -9.03
CA ILE A 103 -7.07 33.48 -7.86
C ILE A 103 -8.24 32.50 -7.92
N SER A 104 -8.93 32.40 -9.08
CA SER A 104 -10.03 31.44 -9.27
C SER A 104 -9.54 30.00 -9.19
N GLY A 105 -8.36 29.69 -9.74
CA GLY A 105 -7.71 28.38 -9.61
C GLY A 105 -7.38 28.04 -8.16
N ALA A 106 -6.81 28.98 -7.41
CA ALA A 106 -6.53 28.82 -5.99
C ALA A 106 -7.82 28.57 -5.17
N LEU A 107 -8.90 29.31 -5.46
CA LEU A 107 -10.21 29.10 -4.83
C LEU A 107 -10.78 27.71 -5.16
N ALA A 108 -10.66 27.25 -6.40
CA ALA A 108 -11.12 25.93 -6.79
C ALA A 108 -10.37 24.80 -6.07
N ILE A 109 -9.04 24.95 -5.93
CA ILE A 109 -8.19 24.03 -5.16
C ILE A 109 -8.57 24.07 -3.67
N PHE A 110 -8.81 25.26 -3.12
CA PHE A 110 -9.25 25.42 -1.74
C PHE A 110 -10.59 24.70 -1.48
N VAL A 111 -11.56 24.89 -2.37
CA VAL A 111 -12.85 24.18 -2.33
C VAL A 111 -12.63 22.67 -2.42
N TRP A 112 -11.79 22.20 -3.35
CA TRP A 112 -11.47 20.78 -3.49
C TRP A 112 -10.92 20.17 -2.20
N VAL A 113 -9.91 20.79 -1.60
CA VAL A 113 -9.26 20.31 -0.38
C VAL A 113 -10.23 20.36 0.81
N SER A 114 -11.03 21.42 0.90
CA SER A 114 -12.04 21.57 1.95
C SER A 114 -13.11 20.47 1.89
N LEU A 115 -13.66 20.21 0.70
CA LEU A 115 -14.62 19.12 0.50
C LEU A 115 -13.97 17.76 0.79
N ALA A 116 -12.76 17.50 0.30
CA ALA A 116 -12.06 16.24 0.54
C ALA A 116 -11.87 15.95 2.05
N ARG A 117 -11.54 16.96 2.86
CA ARG A 117 -11.44 16.82 4.32
C ARG A 117 -12.79 16.59 5.01
N ARG A 118 -13.86 17.18 4.48
CA ARG A 118 -15.22 16.98 4.99
C ARG A 118 -15.73 15.57 4.66
N ASP A 119 -15.39 15.06 3.48
CA ASP A 119 -15.82 13.76 2.98
C ASP A 119 -15.29 12.60 3.83
N THR A 120 -14.00 12.63 4.20
CA THR A 120 -13.39 11.60 5.06
C THR A 120 -13.96 11.60 6.49
N ARG A 121 -14.52 12.74 6.94
CA ARG A 121 -15.20 12.87 8.24
C ARG A 121 -16.69 12.55 8.18
N SER A 122 -17.22 12.13 7.03
CA SER A 122 -18.64 11.81 6.90
C SER A 122 -19.05 10.61 7.77
N ILE A 123 -20.29 10.63 8.26
CA ILE A 123 -20.87 9.54 9.08
C ILE A 123 -20.73 8.20 8.37
N LEU A 124 -21.03 8.15 7.06
CA LEU A 124 -20.90 6.97 6.23
C LEU A 124 -19.46 6.41 6.18
N ALA A 125 -18.43 7.26 6.19
CA ALA A 125 -17.04 6.81 6.27
C ALA A 125 -16.72 6.22 7.66
N GLN A 126 -17.23 6.85 8.73
CA GLN A 126 -17.04 6.38 10.10
C GLN A 126 -17.76 5.04 10.36
N GLU A 127 -19.00 4.90 9.89
CA GLU A 127 -19.78 3.66 9.99
C GLU A 127 -19.08 2.50 9.29
N ASN A 128 -18.61 2.70 8.05
CA ASN A 128 -17.88 1.67 7.32
C ASN A 128 -16.54 1.31 7.97
N ARG A 129 -15.81 2.32 8.47
CA ARG A 129 -14.57 2.11 9.22
C ARG A 129 -14.81 1.27 10.46
N GLN A 130 -15.84 1.59 11.24
CA GLN A 130 -16.21 0.83 12.43
C GLN A 130 -16.67 -0.59 12.06
N ARG A 131 -17.52 -0.74 11.04
CA ARG A 131 -17.97 -2.04 10.53
C ARG A 131 -16.80 -2.95 10.20
N LEU A 132 -15.83 -2.45 9.43
CA LEU A 132 -14.68 -3.25 9.01
C LEU A 132 -13.71 -3.53 10.15
N LYS A 133 -13.51 -2.59 11.09
CA LYS A 133 -12.74 -2.85 12.31
C LYS A 133 -13.40 -3.92 13.18
N MET A 134 -14.73 -3.96 13.25
CA MET A 134 -15.46 -5.02 13.95
C MET A 134 -15.29 -6.38 13.26
N VAL A 135 -15.37 -6.44 11.93
CA VAL A 135 -15.12 -7.67 11.17
C VAL A 135 -13.66 -8.13 11.32
N GLY A 136 -12.71 -7.22 11.18
CA GLY A 136 -11.28 -7.49 11.36
C GLY A 136 -10.89 -7.86 12.79
N GLY A 137 -11.60 -7.34 13.79
CA GLY A 137 -11.41 -7.69 15.20
C GLY A 137 -11.97 -9.06 15.57
N LYS A 138 -13.05 -9.50 14.91
CA LYS A 138 -13.64 -10.85 15.06
C LYS A 138 -12.96 -11.92 14.20
N ARG A 139 -11.76 -11.63 13.67
CA ARG A 139 -11.05 -12.53 12.75
C ARG A 139 -10.72 -13.87 13.40
N THR A 140 -10.74 -14.92 12.60
CA THR A 140 -10.24 -16.24 13.01
C THR A 140 -8.77 -16.37 12.60
N GLU A 141 -7.92 -16.79 13.52
CA GLU A 141 -6.51 -17.09 13.24
C GLU A 141 -6.38 -18.55 12.79
N GLN A 142 -5.75 -18.79 11.65
CA GLN A 142 -5.48 -20.12 11.11
C GLN A 142 -3.99 -20.26 10.83
N ILE A 143 -3.35 -21.22 11.52
CA ILE A 143 -1.94 -21.53 11.31
C ILE A 143 -1.85 -22.48 10.12
N ARG A 144 -1.00 -22.14 9.13
CA ARG A 144 -0.71 -22.97 7.97
C ARG A 144 0.78 -23.19 7.85
N GLU A 145 1.19 -24.46 7.84
CA GLU A 145 2.60 -24.83 7.74
C GLU A 145 3.23 -24.38 6.41
N ASP A 146 2.45 -24.32 5.33
CA ASP A 146 2.94 -23.88 4.01
C ASP A 146 3.50 -22.44 4.04
N LEU A 147 2.93 -21.58 4.88
CA LEU A 147 3.35 -20.19 5.04
C LEU A 147 4.63 -20.03 5.87
N PHE A 148 5.00 -21.04 6.66
CA PHE A 148 6.25 -21.02 7.42
C PHE A 148 7.47 -20.90 6.51
N SER A 149 7.39 -21.45 5.29
CA SER A 149 8.45 -21.33 4.28
C SER A 149 8.74 -19.88 3.87
N ILE A 150 7.73 -19.00 3.94
CA ILE A 150 7.87 -17.57 3.67
C ILE A 150 8.55 -16.88 4.85
N ASP A 151 8.14 -17.19 6.08
CA ASP A 151 8.76 -16.66 7.30
C ASP A 151 10.25 -17.05 7.35
N GLU A 152 10.58 -18.31 7.07
CA GLU A 152 11.96 -18.79 7.02
C GLU A 152 12.77 -18.09 5.92
N HIS A 153 12.17 -17.86 4.74
CA HIS A 153 12.84 -17.12 3.66
C HIS A 153 13.09 -15.66 4.05
N LEU A 154 12.14 -14.99 4.68
CA LEU A 154 12.29 -13.62 5.18
C LEU A 154 13.39 -13.54 6.24
N ASP A 155 13.47 -14.52 7.13
CA ASP A 155 14.50 -14.58 8.17
C ASP A 155 15.89 -14.90 7.61
N ALA A 156 15.99 -15.83 6.66
CA ALA A 156 17.25 -16.17 5.99
C ALA A 156 17.79 -14.98 5.19
N THR A 157 16.93 -14.30 4.44
CA THR A 157 17.30 -13.11 3.67
C THR A 157 17.69 -11.93 4.59
N ALA A 158 17.00 -11.75 5.71
CA ALA A 158 17.34 -10.71 6.68
C ALA A 158 18.72 -10.92 7.36
N LYS A 159 19.17 -12.18 7.50
CA LYS A 159 20.48 -12.53 8.07
C LYS A 159 21.63 -12.53 7.06
N THR A 160 21.32 -12.51 5.76
CA THR A 160 22.33 -12.51 4.70
C THR A 160 22.98 -11.13 4.59
N ASP A 161 24.27 -11.08 4.25
CA ASP A 161 24.98 -9.81 4.02
C ASP A 161 24.31 -8.99 2.91
N ALA A 162 24.11 -7.70 3.15
CA ALA A 162 23.37 -6.80 2.25
C ALA A 162 24.00 -6.73 0.85
N LYS A 163 25.33 -6.82 0.77
CA LYS A 163 26.06 -6.82 -0.52
C LYS A 163 25.77 -8.09 -1.31
N GLU A 164 25.82 -9.24 -0.65
CA GLU A 164 25.57 -10.53 -1.26
C GLU A 164 24.10 -10.66 -1.68
N LEU A 165 23.18 -10.23 -0.83
CA LEU A 165 21.76 -10.27 -1.14
C LEU A 165 21.38 -9.35 -2.30
N ALA A 166 21.95 -8.13 -2.36
CA ALA A 166 21.75 -7.23 -3.50
C ALA A 166 22.25 -7.85 -4.82
N ARG A 167 23.37 -8.59 -4.77
CA ARG A 167 23.88 -9.35 -5.91
C ARG A 167 22.93 -10.47 -6.31
N GLN A 168 22.47 -11.29 -5.36
CA GLN A 168 21.55 -12.41 -5.62
C GLN A 168 20.20 -11.96 -6.17
N ILE A 169 19.67 -10.81 -5.76
CA ILE A 169 18.43 -10.24 -6.30
C ILE A 169 18.61 -9.87 -7.78
N VAL A 170 19.74 -9.27 -8.15
CA VAL A 170 20.00 -8.81 -9.53
C VAL A 170 20.37 -9.97 -10.44
N GLU A 171 21.18 -10.91 -9.97
CA GLU A 171 21.58 -12.10 -10.71
C GLU A 171 20.45 -13.13 -10.79
N GLY A 172 19.42 -13.00 -9.96
CA GLY A 172 18.39 -14.02 -9.81
C GLY A 172 19.03 -15.33 -9.35
N THR A 173 19.71 -15.33 -8.20
CA THR A 173 20.29 -16.54 -7.58
C THR A 173 19.76 -16.74 -6.16
N LEU A 174 18.56 -16.20 -5.90
CA LEU A 174 17.88 -16.32 -4.61
C LEU A 174 17.62 -17.78 -4.24
N PRO A 175 17.71 -18.13 -2.94
CA PRO A 175 17.42 -19.48 -2.46
C PRO A 175 15.97 -19.86 -2.75
N LYS A 176 15.78 -21.06 -3.31
CA LYS A 176 14.45 -21.64 -3.56
C LYS A 176 13.81 -22.02 -2.23
N TRP A 177 12.49 -21.92 -2.14
CA TRP A 177 11.73 -22.30 -0.95
C TRP A 177 11.61 -23.82 -0.85
N ALA A 178 11.63 -24.34 0.38
CA ALA A 178 11.57 -25.77 0.64
C ALA A 178 10.17 -26.38 0.38
N VAL A 179 9.10 -25.58 0.52
CA VAL A 179 7.70 -26.03 0.38
C VAL A 179 7.05 -25.41 -0.86
N ALA A 180 6.36 -26.24 -1.63
CA ALA A 180 5.63 -25.81 -2.82
C ALA A 180 4.28 -25.19 -2.43
N ILE A 181 4.24 -23.87 -2.30
CA ILE A 181 2.99 -23.12 -2.14
C ILE A 181 2.17 -23.23 -3.43
N GLU A 182 0.85 -23.41 -3.30
CA GLU A 182 -0.09 -23.46 -4.43
C GLU A 182 0.06 -22.21 -5.32
N ALA A 183 0.00 -22.40 -6.65
CA ALA A 183 0.23 -21.32 -7.60
C ALA A 183 -0.78 -20.16 -7.47
N SER A 184 -2.03 -20.49 -7.14
CA SER A 184 -3.12 -19.53 -6.92
C SER A 184 -2.85 -18.60 -5.73
N GLU A 185 -2.50 -19.18 -4.58
CA GLU A 185 -2.17 -18.46 -3.35
C GLU A 185 -0.89 -17.62 -3.50
N ARG A 186 0.09 -18.13 -4.24
CA ARG A 186 1.30 -17.39 -4.57
C ARG A 186 1.03 -16.11 -5.33
N ILE A 187 0.19 -16.17 -6.36
CA ILE A 187 -0.22 -14.99 -7.14
C ILE A 187 -0.92 -14.00 -6.23
N LEU A 188 -1.81 -14.49 -5.35
CA LEU A 188 -2.53 -13.66 -4.38
C LEU A 188 -1.55 -12.94 -3.45
N ILE A 189 -0.66 -13.66 -2.76
CA ILE A 189 0.35 -13.08 -1.86
C ILE A 189 1.22 -12.06 -2.59
N ARG A 190 1.67 -12.36 -3.81
CA ARG A 190 2.43 -11.42 -4.64
C ARG A 190 1.64 -10.13 -4.89
N THR A 191 0.38 -10.25 -5.30
CA THR A 191 -0.45 -9.05 -5.58
C THR A 191 -0.69 -8.23 -4.32
N LEU A 192 -0.85 -8.86 -3.15
CA LEU A 192 -0.99 -8.15 -1.89
C LEU A 192 0.33 -7.48 -1.47
N LEU A 193 1.47 -8.16 -1.67
CA LEU A 193 2.79 -7.62 -1.38
C LEU A 193 3.12 -6.41 -2.27
N ASP A 194 2.87 -6.49 -3.58
CA ASP A 194 3.09 -5.38 -4.50
C ASP A 194 2.27 -4.14 -4.09
N ARG A 195 1.04 -4.34 -3.61
CA ARG A 195 0.18 -3.27 -3.08
C ARG A 195 0.70 -2.69 -1.77
N TYR A 196 1.12 -3.57 -0.85
CA TYR A 196 1.74 -3.14 0.41
C TYR A 196 2.97 -2.27 0.13
N LEU A 197 3.86 -2.72 -0.76
CA LEU A 197 5.06 -1.98 -1.13
C LEU A 197 4.72 -0.65 -1.82
N ALA A 198 3.68 -0.60 -2.67
CA ALA A 198 3.27 0.65 -3.32
C ALA A 198 2.78 1.71 -2.33
N VAL A 199 2.14 1.31 -1.22
CA VAL A 199 1.56 2.22 -0.22
C VAL A 199 2.58 2.61 0.84
N TYR A 200 3.22 1.63 1.49
CA TYR A 200 4.09 1.85 2.65
C TYR A 200 5.57 1.95 2.28
N GLU A 201 6.07 1.12 1.37
CA GLU A 201 7.50 1.00 1.03
C GLU A 201 7.81 1.49 -0.39
N LYS A 202 7.44 2.74 -0.68
CA LYS A 202 7.56 3.35 -2.02
C LYS A 202 8.97 3.23 -2.64
N PRO A 203 10.09 3.39 -1.91
CA PRO A 203 11.43 3.23 -2.49
C PRO A 203 11.65 1.80 -2.99
N THR A 204 11.28 0.80 -2.20
CA THR A 204 11.34 -0.63 -2.54
C THR A 204 10.46 -0.94 -3.76
N PHE A 205 9.25 -0.37 -3.83
CA PHE A 205 8.37 -0.52 -4.99
C PHE A 205 8.94 0.10 -6.28
N ARG A 206 9.69 1.21 -6.18
CA ARG A 206 10.37 1.79 -7.37
C ARG A 206 11.47 0.86 -7.88
N TRP A 207 12.14 0.13 -6.99
CA TRP A 207 13.18 -0.83 -7.36
C TRP A 207 12.64 -2.01 -8.16
N ILE A 208 11.43 -2.48 -7.85
CA ILE A 208 10.75 -3.50 -8.65
C ILE A 208 10.76 -3.13 -10.15
N ARG A 209 10.36 -1.90 -10.48
CA ARG A 209 10.33 -1.41 -11.87
C ARG A 209 11.71 -1.24 -12.50
N ARG A 210 12.75 -1.06 -11.66
CA ARG A 210 14.14 -0.91 -12.11
C ARG A 210 14.81 -2.25 -12.34
N LEU A 211 14.50 -3.26 -11.54
CA LEU A 211 15.02 -4.62 -11.70
C LEU A 211 14.53 -5.28 -12.98
N ASP A 212 13.32 -4.96 -13.43
CA ASP A 212 12.82 -5.39 -14.75
C ASP A 212 13.57 -4.73 -15.92
N ARG A 213 14.41 -3.71 -15.68
CA ARG A 213 15.22 -3.02 -16.69
C ARG A 213 16.68 -3.45 -16.56
N SER A 214 17.24 -4.07 -17.60
CA SER A 214 18.66 -4.44 -17.61
C SER A 214 19.54 -3.19 -17.54
N GLY A 215 20.38 -3.10 -16.51
CA GLY A 215 21.25 -1.95 -16.25
C GLY A 215 22.56 -2.36 -15.62
N LYS A 216 23.66 -1.78 -16.13
CA LYS A 216 24.98 -1.92 -15.49
C LYS A 216 24.95 -1.25 -14.10
N ASN A 217 25.59 -1.87 -13.11
CA ASN A 217 25.74 -1.38 -11.72
C ASN A 217 24.47 -1.36 -10.86
N LEU A 218 23.42 -2.12 -11.20
CA LEU A 218 22.21 -2.20 -10.37
C LEU A 218 22.49 -2.76 -8.97
N ALA A 219 23.30 -3.82 -8.87
CA ALA A 219 23.63 -4.45 -7.58
C ALA A 219 24.34 -3.46 -6.63
N THR A 220 25.29 -2.67 -7.14
CA THR A 220 26.00 -1.66 -6.33
C THR A 220 25.05 -0.57 -5.84
N LYS A 221 24.16 -0.08 -6.70
CA LYS A 221 23.16 0.94 -6.32
C LYS A 221 22.14 0.40 -5.31
N LEU A 222 21.72 -0.84 -5.49
CA LEU A 222 20.80 -1.51 -4.57
C LEU A 222 21.45 -1.74 -3.21
N TYR A 223 22.73 -2.15 -3.19
CA TYR A 223 23.52 -2.27 -1.98
C TYR A 223 23.62 -0.95 -1.21
N ILE A 224 24.00 0.15 -1.87
CA ILE A 224 24.11 1.46 -1.23
C ILE A 224 22.77 1.84 -0.58
N GLN A 225 21.67 1.74 -1.33
CA GLN A 225 20.34 2.12 -0.84
C GLN A 225 19.80 1.18 0.25
N GLY A 226 20.14 -0.11 0.18
CA GLY A 226 19.86 -1.07 1.25
C GLY A 226 20.66 -0.79 2.51
N SER A 227 21.95 -0.44 2.37
CA SER A 227 22.83 -0.11 3.50
C SER A 227 22.45 1.20 4.20
N GLU A 228 21.89 2.16 3.44
CA GLU A 228 21.32 3.40 3.97
C GLU A 228 19.96 3.18 4.68
N GLY A 229 19.41 1.95 4.63
CA GLY A 229 18.09 1.63 5.19
C GLY A 229 16.91 2.19 4.40
N SER A 230 17.16 2.74 3.21
CA SER A 230 16.12 3.34 2.36
C SER A 230 15.28 2.30 1.61
N VAL A 231 15.79 1.07 1.48
CA VAL A 231 15.15 -0.03 0.75
C VAL A 231 15.22 -1.30 1.59
N ASP A 232 14.07 -1.94 1.77
CA ASP A 232 13.99 -3.23 2.43
C ASP A 232 14.36 -4.36 1.46
N LEU A 233 15.61 -4.79 1.55
CA LEU A 233 16.16 -5.82 0.66
C LEU A 233 15.48 -7.19 0.85
N SER A 234 15.03 -7.51 2.07
CA SER A 234 14.37 -8.80 2.37
C SER A 234 12.99 -8.89 1.72
N LEU A 235 12.20 -7.81 1.74
CA LEU A 235 10.91 -7.74 1.05
C LEU A 235 11.07 -7.76 -0.47
N LEU A 236 12.12 -7.09 -0.98
CA LEU A 236 12.44 -7.11 -2.41
C LEU A 236 12.84 -8.53 -2.87
N ALA A 237 13.63 -9.24 -2.06
CA ALA A 237 14.00 -10.63 -2.29
C ALA A 237 12.76 -11.54 -2.31
N LEU A 238 11.87 -11.43 -1.32
CA LEU A 238 10.62 -12.18 -1.26
C LEU A 238 9.77 -11.97 -2.52
N ARG A 239 9.61 -10.71 -2.95
CA ARG A 239 8.87 -10.39 -4.17
C ARG A 239 9.49 -11.05 -5.40
N CYS A 240 10.82 -11.03 -5.52
CA CYS A 240 11.52 -11.63 -6.66
C CYS A 240 11.40 -13.16 -6.66
N ALA A 241 11.46 -13.79 -5.48
CA ALA A 241 11.25 -15.22 -5.32
C ALA A 241 9.80 -15.64 -5.65
N LEU A 242 8.81 -14.83 -5.26
CA LEU A 242 7.39 -14.99 -5.63
C LEU A 242 7.17 -14.91 -7.15
N LYS A 243 7.92 -14.06 -7.86
CA LYS A 243 7.84 -13.93 -9.33
C LYS A 243 8.49 -15.12 -10.05
N ARG A 244 9.67 -15.55 -9.61
CA ARG A 244 10.49 -16.50 -10.36
C ARG A 244 9.99 -17.94 -10.31
N SER A 245 9.29 -18.30 -9.25
CA SER A 245 8.73 -19.65 -9.13
C SER A 245 7.54 -19.91 -10.09
N GLU A 246 7.19 -18.93 -10.93
CA GLU A 246 6.29 -19.07 -12.09
C GLU A 246 7.00 -19.56 -13.37
N GLU A 247 8.33 -19.43 -13.46
CA GLU A 247 9.19 -19.87 -14.58
C GLU A 247 9.81 -21.24 -14.31
#